data_AF-A0A430UEF3-F1
#
_entry.id   AF-A0A430UEF3-F1
#
_cell.length_a   1.000
_cell.length_b   1.000
_cell.length_c   1.000
_cell.angle_alpha   90.00
_cell.angle_beta   90.00
_cell.angle_gamma   90.00
#
_symmetry.space_group_name_H-M   'P 1'
#
loop_
_entity.id
_entity.type
_entity.pdbx_description
1 polymer ?
#
loop_
_entity_poly.entity_id
_entity_poly.type
_entity_poly.pdbx_seq_one_letter_code
_entity_poly.pdbx_strand_id
1 'polypeptide(L)'
;MRFEKIAPYTYRIPRQGKMRVDAVFFASEEILKDLEGENYASLQQLMNVATLPGIVEPALAMPDIHWGYGFPIGGVAAFNPEEGGVVSPGGVGFDINCLPAGTRVLFHDRYTRPIEEVAREQEPLLTVWRLGEKAEAGKAFLLLSREAETLVRLRTEGGFILEATPDHPVYTPSGMRPIGTLKKGDQVAVHPFQGFPHEPPPSLTLLSEERAQALGLALGFPRAADVLKEKGLLPLQADHPHLPAILRLLGYALGDGTLYRSRGRGYLVLYGDEEGLLEAKEDLKRLGFQAGGPYVRVRNHSFRGRTFTYREASLKASSRALFLLLHALGLPEGPKAQTAFALPHWLFFIPAWLKANFLSANPLSCQHGSPSSDPADP
;
A
#
# COMPACT_ATOMS: atom_id res chain seq x y z
N MET A 1 13.38 26.98 -32.48
CA MET A 1 12.66 25.73 -32.79
C MET A 1 12.51 25.64 -34.30
N ARG A 2 12.76 24.49 -34.93
CA ARG A 2 12.47 24.29 -36.37
C ARG A 2 11.27 23.36 -36.53
N PHE A 3 10.32 23.73 -37.36
CA PHE A 3 9.18 22.90 -37.72
C PHE A 3 8.77 23.17 -39.17
N GLU A 4 8.08 22.21 -39.78
CA GLU A 4 7.65 22.25 -41.17
C GLU A 4 6.19 21.83 -41.30
N LYS A 5 5.48 22.39 -42.28
CA LYS A 5 4.10 22.00 -42.58
C LYS A 5 4.13 20.74 -43.45
N ILE A 6 3.52 19.66 -42.98
CA ILE A 6 3.52 18.36 -43.70
C ILE A 6 2.16 18.02 -44.31
N ALA A 7 1.07 18.63 -43.83
CA ALA A 7 -0.28 18.49 -44.39
C ALA A 7 -1.15 19.69 -43.98
N PRO A 8 -2.40 19.83 -44.50
CA PRO A 8 -3.35 20.82 -43.99
C PRO A 8 -3.47 20.74 -42.46
N TYR A 9 -3.35 21.89 -41.81
CA TYR A 9 -3.37 22.04 -40.34
C TYR A 9 -2.34 21.19 -39.57
N THR A 10 -1.37 20.55 -40.24
CA THR A 10 -0.48 19.58 -39.62
C THR A 10 0.97 19.99 -39.80
N TYR A 11 1.68 20.08 -38.69
CA TYR A 11 3.06 20.52 -38.63
C TYR A 11 3.90 19.47 -37.92
N ARG A 12 5.13 19.29 -38.39
CA ARG A 12 6.12 18.39 -37.80
C ARG A 12 7.29 19.20 -37.26
N ILE A 13 7.71 18.87 -36.05
CA ILE A 13 8.99 19.22 -35.46
C ILE A 13 9.88 17.99 -35.61
N PRO A 14 10.78 17.94 -36.62
CA PRO A 14 11.74 16.86 -36.72
C PRO A 14 12.59 16.79 -35.46
N ARG A 15 13.04 15.58 -35.09
CA ARG A 15 13.93 15.37 -33.95
C ARG A 15 15.06 16.39 -33.93
N GLN A 16 15.09 17.16 -32.86
CA GLN A 16 16.12 18.17 -32.62
C GLN A 16 16.55 18.15 -31.14
N GLY A 17 17.84 18.39 -30.91
CA GLY A 17 18.41 18.34 -29.57
C GLY A 17 18.31 16.94 -28.95
N LYS A 18 17.66 16.83 -27.78
CA LYS A 18 17.53 15.59 -27.00
C LYS A 18 16.28 14.76 -27.33
N MET A 19 15.48 15.18 -28.31
CA MET A 19 14.28 14.45 -28.72
C MET A 19 14.66 13.05 -29.21
N ARG A 20 13.90 12.04 -28.76
CA ARG A 20 14.03 10.64 -29.16
C ARG A 20 13.18 10.30 -30.38
N VAL A 21 12.03 10.97 -30.51
CA VAL A 21 11.03 10.84 -31.59
C VAL A 21 10.67 12.20 -32.17
N ASP A 22 10.15 12.22 -33.39
CA ASP A 22 9.58 13.45 -33.97
C ASP A 22 8.35 13.90 -33.14
N ALA A 23 8.03 15.20 -33.21
CA ALA A 23 6.78 15.71 -32.67
C ALA A 23 5.88 16.24 -33.78
N VAL A 24 4.57 16.05 -33.67
CA VAL A 24 3.56 16.53 -34.63
C VAL A 24 2.49 17.30 -33.89
N PHE A 25 2.10 18.45 -34.41
CA PHE A 25 1.04 19.26 -33.82
C PHE A 25 0.05 19.73 -34.87
N PHE A 26 -1.20 19.92 -34.45
CA PHE A 26 -2.29 20.36 -35.29
C PHE A 26 -2.66 21.80 -34.97
N ALA A 27 -2.61 22.70 -35.95
CA ALA A 27 -2.85 24.12 -35.74
C ALA A 27 -3.49 24.80 -36.95
N SER A 28 -4.49 25.65 -36.68
CA SER A 28 -4.96 26.68 -37.61
C SER A 28 -4.00 27.88 -37.64
N GLU A 29 -4.22 28.82 -38.55
CA GLU A 29 -3.44 30.06 -38.56
C GLU A 29 -3.63 30.90 -37.28
N GLU A 30 -4.79 30.81 -36.65
CA GLU A 30 -5.08 31.47 -35.37
C GLU A 30 -4.27 30.81 -34.24
N ILE A 31 -4.33 29.47 -34.13
CA ILE A 31 -3.54 28.72 -33.14
C ILE A 31 -2.04 28.97 -33.31
N LEU A 32 -1.54 29.08 -34.54
CA LEU A 32 -0.14 29.42 -34.78
C LEU A 32 0.24 30.80 -34.25
N LYS A 33 -0.64 31.80 -34.39
CA LYS A 33 -0.43 33.14 -33.83
C LYS A 33 -0.44 33.11 -32.31
N ASP A 34 -1.33 32.32 -31.71
CA ASP A 34 -1.38 32.16 -30.26
C ASP A 34 -0.09 31.50 -29.73
N LEU A 35 0.35 30.41 -30.37
CA LEU A 35 1.63 29.75 -30.09
C LEU A 35 2.81 30.71 -30.26
N GLU A 36 2.81 31.55 -31.29
CA GLU A 36 3.85 32.57 -31.47
C GLU A 36 3.78 33.63 -30.36
N GLY A 37 2.59 34.04 -29.93
CA GLY A 37 2.34 34.99 -28.85
C GLY A 37 2.87 34.52 -27.49
N GLU A 38 2.83 33.22 -27.21
CA GLU A 38 3.47 32.61 -26.04
C GLU A 38 4.93 32.16 -26.31
N ASN A 39 5.57 32.64 -27.38
CA ASN A 39 6.94 32.30 -27.76
C ASN A 39 7.18 30.78 -27.90
N TYR A 40 6.18 30.07 -28.41
CA TYR A 40 6.15 28.63 -28.65
C TYR A 40 6.41 27.78 -27.40
N ALA A 41 6.05 28.31 -26.23
CA ALA A 41 6.31 27.67 -24.95
C ALA A 41 5.65 26.28 -24.86
N SER A 42 4.41 26.11 -25.34
CA SER A 42 3.72 24.80 -25.36
C SER A 42 4.37 23.80 -26.30
N LEU A 43 4.85 24.25 -27.47
CA LEU A 43 5.61 23.38 -28.38
C LEU A 43 6.95 22.97 -27.78
N GLN A 44 7.58 23.83 -26.97
CA GLN A 44 8.78 23.47 -26.24
C GLN A 44 8.48 22.40 -25.16
N GLN A 45 7.32 22.45 -24.51
CA GLN A 45 6.87 21.36 -23.63
C GLN A 45 6.67 20.06 -24.42
N LEU A 46 6.03 20.09 -25.59
CA LEU A 46 5.88 18.93 -26.46
C LEU A 46 7.23 18.33 -26.85
N MET A 47 8.21 19.18 -27.20
CA MET A 47 9.58 18.73 -27.49
C MET A 47 10.25 18.08 -26.27
N ASN A 48 10.00 18.58 -25.06
CA ASN A 48 10.50 17.98 -23.84
C ASN A 48 9.88 16.60 -23.60
N VAL A 49 8.57 16.44 -23.84
CA VAL A 49 7.88 15.14 -23.82
C VAL A 49 8.54 14.17 -24.79
N ALA A 50 8.88 14.63 -26.00
CA ALA A 50 9.57 13.83 -27.00
C ALA A 50 10.98 13.35 -26.59
N THR A 51 11.53 13.79 -25.45
CA THR A 51 12.81 13.31 -24.90
C THR A 51 12.68 12.13 -23.92
N LEU A 52 11.45 11.84 -23.47
CA LEU A 52 11.20 10.91 -22.37
C LEU A 52 11.50 9.44 -22.75
N PRO A 53 12.04 8.63 -21.82
CA PRO A 53 12.38 7.22 -22.08
C PRO A 53 11.17 6.38 -22.53
N GLY A 54 11.42 5.47 -23.47
CA GLY A 54 10.42 4.57 -24.05
C GLY A 54 9.31 5.24 -24.85
N ILE A 55 9.42 6.53 -25.21
CA ILE A 55 8.38 7.21 -26.01
C ILE A 55 8.23 6.58 -27.40
N VAL A 56 6.99 6.34 -27.81
CA VAL A 56 6.62 5.82 -29.12
C VAL A 56 6.36 6.98 -30.07
N GLU A 57 6.90 6.90 -31.29
CA GLU A 57 6.79 7.96 -32.29
C GLU A 57 5.36 8.09 -32.84
N PRO A 58 4.84 9.32 -33.04
CA PRO A 58 5.37 10.62 -32.62
C PRO A 58 4.78 11.13 -31.28
N ALA A 59 5.44 12.12 -30.68
CA ALA A 59 4.79 12.96 -29.67
C ALA A 59 3.77 13.89 -30.35
N LEU A 60 2.55 13.94 -29.86
CA LEU A 60 1.46 14.68 -30.51
C LEU A 60 0.99 15.88 -29.67
N ALA A 61 0.54 16.94 -30.33
CA ALA A 61 -0.29 17.96 -29.69
C ALA A 61 -1.55 18.24 -30.52
N MET A 62 -2.69 18.18 -29.85
CA MET A 62 -4.02 18.41 -30.40
C MET A 62 -4.34 19.91 -30.55
N PRO A 63 -5.38 20.29 -31.30
CA PRO A 63 -5.72 21.70 -31.57
C PRO A 63 -6.10 22.56 -30.36
N ASP A 64 -6.23 21.98 -29.18
CA ASP A 64 -6.43 22.66 -27.89
C ASP A 64 -5.11 22.95 -27.15
N ILE A 65 -3.97 22.89 -27.85
CA ILE A 65 -2.64 23.09 -27.28
C ILE A 65 -2.49 24.43 -26.54
N HIS A 66 -2.03 24.35 -25.29
CA HIS A 66 -1.60 25.51 -24.49
C HIS A 66 -0.70 25.08 -23.33
N TRP A 67 -0.14 26.06 -22.64
CA TRP A 67 0.84 25.85 -21.59
C TRP A 67 0.27 25.01 -20.43
N GLY A 68 0.91 23.88 -20.15
CA GLY A 68 0.52 22.98 -19.06
C GLY A 68 1.56 22.92 -17.93
N TYR A 69 1.31 22.08 -16.93
CA TYR A 69 2.22 21.91 -15.78
C TYR A 69 3.44 21.03 -16.09
N GLY A 70 3.33 20.13 -17.06
CA GLY A 70 4.40 19.19 -17.44
C GLY A 70 4.38 18.93 -18.94
N PHE A 71 3.34 18.23 -19.40
CA PHE A 71 2.98 18.20 -20.82
C PHE A 71 2.26 19.52 -21.16
N PRO A 72 2.26 19.95 -22.43
CA PRO A 72 1.28 20.94 -22.83
C PRO A 72 -0.13 20.31 -22.72
N ILE A 73 -1.13 21.12 -22.41
CA ILE A 73 -2.51 20.67 -22.58
C ILE A 73 -2.73 20.33 -24.06
N GLY A 74 -3.58 19.34 -24.35
CA GLY A 74 -3.70 18.74 -25.69
C GLY A 74 -2.52 17.84 -26.10
N GLY A 75 -1.48 17.71 -25.27
CA GLY A 75 -0.34 16.83 -25.51
C GLY A 75 -0.71 15.34 -25.37
N VAL A 76 -0.32 14.52 -26.34
CA VAL A 76 -0.55 13.08 -26.35
C VAL A 76 0.79 12.37 -26.60
N ALA A 77 1.12 11.41 -25.73
CA ALA A 77 2.30 10.55 -25.91
C ALA A 77 2.00 9.14 -25.42
N ALA A 78 2.61 8.15 -26.07
CA ALA A 78 2.60 6.76 -25.65
C ALA A 78 4.01 6.33 -25.23
N PHE A 79 4.11 5.50 -24.19
CA PHE A 79 5.38 5.00 -23.67
C PHE A 79 5.37 3.47 -23.59
N ASN A 80 6.37 2.81 -24.19
CA ASN A 80 6.52 1.35 -24.16
C ASN A 80 7.24 0.93 -22.85
N PRO A 81 6.56 0.22 -21.92
CA PRO A 81 7.16 -0.17 -20.64
C PRO A 81 8.37 -1.11 -20.81
N GLU A 82 8.40 -1.95 -21.84
CA GLU A 82 9.52 -2.86 -22.12
C GLU A 82 10.80 -2.12 -22.55
N GLU A 83 10.66 -0.90 -23.06
CA GLU A 83 11.79 -0.03 -23.44
C GLU A 83 12.13 1.01 -22.35
N GLY A 84 11.68 0.76 -21.11
CA GLY A 84 11.86 1.70 -19.99
C GLY A 84 10.91 2.88 -20.06
N GLY A 85 9.74 2.70 -20.66
CA GLY A 85 8.68 3.70 -20.75
C GLY A 85 8.28 4.27 -19.40
N VAL A 86 8.10 5.59 -19.36
CA VAL A 86 7.76 6.31 -18.13
C VAL A 86 6.25 6.49 -17.96
N VAL A 87 5.80 6.53 -16.70
CA VAL A 87 4.50 7.10 -16.35
C VAL A 87 4.74 8.53 -15.88
N SER A 88 4.17 9.51 -16.58
CA SER A 88 4.29 10.92 -16.24
C SER A 88 2.97 11.43 -15.67
N PRO A 89 2.86 11.65 -14.35
CA PRO A 89 1.70 12.31 -13.76
C PRO A 89 1.39 13.66 -14.44
N GLY A 90 2.42 14.41 -14.83
CA GLY A 90 2.27 15.68 -15.55
C GLY A 90 1.79 15.58 -16.99
N GLY A 91 1.63 14.37 -17.54
CA GLY A 91 0.97 14.12 -18.82
C GLY A 91 -0.46 13.62 -18.72
N VAL A 92 -0.90 13.16 -17.54
CA VAL A 92 -2.26 12.65 -17.31
C VAL A 92 -3.19 13.73 -16.77
N GLY A 93 -2.64 14.72 -16.06
CA GLY A 93 -3.43 15.73 -15.34
C GLY A 93 -3.40 15.50 -13.83
N PHE A 94 -3.70 16.55 -13.07
CA PHE A 94 -3.52 16.62 -11.62
C PHE A 94 -4.80 17.08 -10.88
N ASP A 95 -5.89 17.16 -11.62
CA ASP A 95 -7.06 17.98 -11.31
C ASP A 95 -8.22 17.20 -10.69
N ILE A 96 -8.09 15.88 -10.55
CA ILE A 96 -9.09 15.00 -9.93
C ILE A 96 -8.62 14.42 -8.58
N ASN A 97 -9.57 14.13 -7.69
CA ASN A 97 -9.37 13.42 -6.42
C ASN A 97 -8.72 14.22 -5.28
N CYS A 98 -8.81 15.55 -5.28
CA CYS A 98 -8.21 16.37 -4.22
C CYS A 98 -8.98 16.25 -2.89
N LEU A 99 -8.24 16.27 -1.78
CA LEU A 99 -8.76 16.29 -0.41
C LEU A 99 -8.20 17.51 0.32
N PRO A 100 -8.98 18.18 1.19
CA PRO A 100 -8.49 19.32 1.97
C PRO A 100 -7.47 18.87 3.02
N ALA A 101 -6.61 19.80 3.43
CA ALA A 101 -5.72 19.61 4.58
C ALA A 101 -6.52 19.22 5.84
N GLY A 102 -5.94 18.35 6.67
CA GLY A 102 -6.60 17.73 7.81
C GLY A 102 -7.31 16.41 7.49
N THR A 103 -7.54 16.11 6.20
CA THR A 103 -8.14 14.83 5.81
C THR A 103 -7.24 13.68 6.24
N ARG A 104 -7.79 12.74 7.01
CA ARG A 104 -7.05 11.60 7.53
C ARG A 104 -6.91 10.52 6.46
N VAL A 105 -5.67 10.12 6.20
CA VAL A 105 -5.32 9.06 5.25
C VAL A 105 -4.92 7.81 6.02
N LEU A 106 -5.41 6.66 5.59
CA LEU A 106 -5.12 5.36 6.22
C LEU A 106 -3.77 4.81 5.75
N PHE A 107 -2.85 4.63 6.69
CA PHE A 107 -1.56 3.99 6.47
C PHE A 107 -1.69 2.47 6.56
N HIS A 108 -0.76 1.76 5.92
CA HIS A 108 -0.71 0.30 5.94
C HIS A 108 -0.67 -0.25 7.36
N ASP A 109 0.10 0.39 8.25
CA ASP A 109 0.25 0.01 9.66
C ASP A 109 -0.94 0.48 10.54
N ARG A 110 -2.15 0.57 9.96
CA ARG A 110 -3.46 0.74 10.63
C ARG A 110 -3.68 2.05 11.38
N TYR A 111 -2.77 3.01 11.22
CA TYR A 111 -2.94 4.36 11.74
C TYR A 111 -3.39 5.33 10.65
N THR A 112 -3.81 6.52 11.05
CA THR A 112 -4.12 7.64 10.17
C THR A 112 -3.32 8.88 10.53
N ARG A 113 -2.91 9.64 9.52
CA ARG A 113 -2.36 11.00 9.68
C ARG A 113 -3.06 11.95 8.70
N PRO A 114 -3.07 13.26 8.97
CA PRO A 114 -3.49 14.26 7.99
C PRO A 114 -2.71 14.14 6.67
N ILE A 115 -3.39 14.36 5.54
CA ILE A 115 -2.83 14.20 4.19
C ILE A 115 -1.59 15.08 3.95
N GLU A 116 -1.53 16.26 4.54
CA GLU A 116 -0.39 17.18 4.46
C GLU A 116 0.86 16.66 5.19
N GLU A 117 0.70 15.71 6.13
CA GLU A 117 1.84 15.05 6.78
C GLU A 117 2.43 13.94 5.91
N VAL A 118 1.60 13.31 5.06
CA VAL A 118 2.03 12.30 4.08
C VAL A 118 3.10 12.89 3.15
N ALA A 119 3.00 14.20 2.85
CA ALA A 119 3.95 14.95 2.03
C ALA A 119 5.40 14.89 2.54
N ARG A 120 5.58 14.68 3.84
CA ARG A 120 6.87 14.75 4.53
C ARG A 120 7.58 13.39 4.57
N GLU A 121 6.89 12.32 4.19
CA GLU A 121 7.42 10.96 4.22
C GLU A 121 8.03 10.58 2.87
N GLN A 122 9.16 9.87 2.94
CA GLN A 122 9.76 9.26 1.77
C GLN A 122 9.08 7.91 1.52
N GLU A 123 8.33 7.81 0.42
CA GLU A 123 7.56 6.62 0.02
C GLU A 123 6.58 6.09 1.10
N PRO A 124 5.61 6.90 1.57
CA PRO A 124 4.66 6.46 2.58
C PRO A 124 3.84 5.26 2.08
N LEU A 125 3.71 4.26 2.94
CA LEU A 125 2.97 3.04 2.64
C LEU A 125 1.53 3.17 3.16
N LEU A 126 0.62 3.44 2.22
CA LEU A 126 -0.80 3.67 2.46
C LEU A 126 -1.62 2.38 2.29
N THR A 127 -2.84 2.39 2.81
CA THR A 127 -3.83 1.38 2.47
C THR A 127 -4.58 1.84 1.23
N VAL A 128 -4.49 1.08 0.15
CA VAL A 128 -5.19 1.32 -1.11
C VAL A 128 -6.31 0.30 -1.23
N TRP A 129 -7.48 0.75 -1.68
CA TRP A 129 -8.65 -0.10 -1.78
C TRP A 129 -9.43 0.18 -3.06
N ARG A 130 -9.83 -0.89 -3.74
CA ARG A 130 -10.75 -0.87 -4.87
C ARG A 130 -12.00 -1.65 -4.48
N LEU A 131 -13.16 -1.15 -4.91
CA LEU A 131 -14.43 -1.78 -4.56
C LEU A 131 -14.47 -3.22 -5.11
N GLY A 132 -14.79 -4.18 -4.24
CA GLY A 132 -14.80 -5.61 -4.59
C GLY A 132 -13.44 -6.31 -4.45
N GLU A 133 -12.36 -5.56 -4.20
CA GLU A 133 -11.03 -6.08 -3.92
C GLU A 133 -10.70 -5.92 -2.43
N LYS A 134 -9.73 -6.71 -1.95
CA LYS A 134 -9.17 -6.53 -0.61
C LYS A 134 -8.29 -5.28 -0.61
N ALA A 135 -8.24 -4.60 0.54
CA ALA A 135 -7.32 -3.50 0.71
C ALA A 135 -5.86 -3.99 0.71
N GLU A 136 -5.00 -3.32 -0.02
CA GLU A 136 -3.58 -3.64 -0.18
C GLU A 136 -2.67 -2.49 0.27
N ALA A 137 -1.38 -2.78 0.38
CA ALA A 137 -0.37 -1.77 0.68
C ALA A 137 0.07 -1.06 -0.62
N GLY A 138 -0.09 0.25 -0.70
CA GLY A 138 0.35 1.05 -1.84
C GLY A 138 1.32 2.15 -1.44
N LYS A 139 2.40 2.34 -2.20
CA LYS A 139 3.32 3.45 -2.00
C LYS A 139 2.76 4.71 -2.66
N ALA A 140 2.70 5.83 -1.93
CA ALA A 140 2.48 7.11 -2.57
C ALA A 140 3.80 7.63 -3.18
N PHE A 141 3.78 7.92 -4.47
CA PHE A 141 4.96 8.41 -5.20
C PHE A 141 5.02 9.94 -5.29
N LEU A 142 3.86 10.60 -5.25
CA LEU A 142 3.75 12.04 -5.45
C LEU A 142 2.56 12.56 -4.65
N LEU A 143 2.76 13.69 -3.99
CA LEU A 143 1.68 14.48 -3.41
C LEU A 143 1.64 15.83 -4.14
N LEU A 144 0.43 16.22 -4.55
CA LEU A 144 0.18 17.49 -5.23
C LEU A 144 -0.87 18.26 -4.46
N SER A 145 -0.83 19.58 -4.60
CA SER A 145 -1.76 20.49 -3.96
C SER A 145 -2.16 21.58 -4.93
N ARG A 146 -3.42 22.00 -4.83
CA ARG A 146 -3.99 23.14 -5.55
C ARG A 146 -4.91 23.91 -4.62
N GLU A 147 -5.17 25.17 -4.95
CA GLU A 147 -6.24 25.92 -4.31
C GLU A 147 -7.60 25.47 -4.90
N ALA A 148 -8.62 25.49 -4.06
CA ALA A 148 -9.99 25.20 -4.44
C ALA A 148 -10.94 26.16 -3.73
N GLU A 149 -11.86 26.77 -4.47
CA GLU A 149 -12.82 27.74 -3.91
C GLU A 149 -13.99 27.08 -3.20
N THR A 150 -14.31 25.83 -3.56
CA THR A 150 -15.50 25.11 -3.07
C THR A 150 -15.13 23.70 -2.63
N LEU A 151 -15.68 23.30 -1.48
CA LEU A 151 -15.65 21.93 -0.98
C LEU A 151 -17.08 21.41 -0.80
N VAL A 152 -17.26 20.11 -1.02
CA VAL A 152 -18.48 19.37 -0.74
C VAL A 152 -18.24 18.47 0.46
N ARG A 153 -19.17 18.51 1.42
CA ARG A 153 -19.17 17.62 2.58
C ARG A 153 -20.20 16.52 2.40
N LEU A 154 -19.74 15.29 2.18
CA LEU A 154 -20.56 14.10 2.21
C LEU A 154 -20.60 13.53 3.63
N ARG A 155 -21.81 13.20 4.09
CA ARG A 155 -22.05 12.49 5.35
C ARG A 155 -22.92 11.28 5.08
N THR A 156 -22.46 10.09 5.48
CA THR A 156 -23.27 8.88 5.42
C THR A 156 -24.10 8.72 6.70
N GLU A 157 -25.14 7.89 6.63
CA GLU A 157 -25.95 7.52 7.80
C GLU A 157 -25.09 6.84 8.88
N GLY A 158 -24.11 6.02 8.47
CA GLY A 158 -23.13 5.38 9.36
C GLY A 158 -22.10 6.34 9.98
N GLY A 159 -22.25 7.65 9.76
CA GLY A 159 -21.40 8.68 10.40
C GLY A 159 -20.06 8.93 9.71
N PHE A 160 -19.78 8.28 8.57
CA PHE A 160 -18.61 8.61 7.76
C PHE A 160 -18.76 10.01 7.17
N ILE A 161 -17.67 10.79 7.22
CA ILE A 161 -17.63 12.16 6.70
C ILE A 161 -16.45 12.27 5.75
N LEU A 162 -16.72 12.78 4.55
CA LEU A 162 -15.71 13.13 3.55
C LEU A 162 -15.93 14.57 3.12
N GLU A 163 -14.89 15.40 3.23
CA GLU A 163 -14.84 16.73 2.64
C GLU A 163 -13.88 16.67 1.45
N ALA A 164 -14.30 17.13 0.27
CA ALA A 164 -13.50 17.03 -0.95
C ALA A 164 -13.94 18.08 -2.00
N THR A 165 -13.17 18.24 -3.07
CA THR A 165 -13.58 19.09 -4.20
C THR A 165 -14.79 18.48 -4.94
N PRO A 166 -15.67 19.27 -5.59
CA PRO A 166 -16.89 18.74 -6.22
C PRO A 166 -16.65 17.65 -7.27
N ASP A 167 -15.49 17.66 -7.92
CA ASP A 167 -15.03 16.69 -8.90
C ASP A 167 -14.50 15.38 -8.29
N HIS A 168 -14.26 15.33 -6.97
CA HIS A 168 -13.72 14.16 -6.29
C HIS A 168 -14.64 12.94 -6.48
N PRO A 169 -14.18 11.87 -7.13
CA PRO A 169 -15.01 10.73 -7.43
C PRO A 169 -15.12 9.80 -6.23
N VAL A 170 -16.32 9.30 -5.99
CA VAL A 170 -16.60 8.30 -4.96
C VAL A 170 -17.31 7.11 -5.59
N TYR A 171 -17.07 5.92 -5.05
CA TYR A 171 -17.70 4.70 -5.52
C TYR A 171 -19.20 4.72 -5.21
N THR A 172 -20.02 4.52 -6.23
CA THR A 172 -21.48 4.32 -6.14
C THR A 172 -21.86 2.99 -6.80
N PRO A 173 -23.09 2.48 -6.64
CA PRO A 173 -23.55 1.30 -7.37
C PRO A 173 -23.45 1.41 -8.91
N SER A 174 -23.46 2.63 -9.45
CA SER A 174 -23.29 2.92 -10.87
C SER A 174 -21.83 3.18 -11.29
N GLY A 175 -20.86 2.94 -10.41
CA GLY A 175 -19.45 3.26 -10.63
C GLY A 175 -19.00 4.55 -9.93
N MET A 176 -17.83 5.06 -10.31
CA MET A 176 -17.26 6.28 -9.74
C MET A 176 -18.02 7.50 -10.23
N ARG A 177 -18.57 8.30 -9.31
CA ARG A 177 -19.28 9.55 -9.61
C ARG A 177 -18.67 10.71 -8.83
N PRO A 178 -18.56 11.92 -9.41
CA PRO A 178 -18.11 13.09 -8.66
C PRO A 178 -19.05 13.39 -7.49
N ILE A 179 -18.49 13.66 -6.31
CA ILE A 179 -19.20 13.92 -5.06
C ILE A 179 -20.22 15.07 -5.20
N GLY A 180 -19.92 16.10 -5.99
CA GLY A 180 -20.82 17.23 -6.23
C GLY A 180 -22.07 16.89 -7.04
N THR A 181 -22.11 15.73 -7.70
CA THR A 181 -23.30 15.26 -8.45
C THR A 181 -24.22 14.38 -7.62
N LEU A 182 -23.82 14.02 -6.40
CA LEU A 182 -24.59 13.13 -5.53
C LEU A 182 -25.75 13.88 -4.88
N LYS A 183 -26.83 13.13 -4.63
CA LYS A 183 -28.02 13.62 -3.92
C LYS A 183 -28.19 12.85 -2.61
N LYS A 184 -28.92 13.45 -1.67
CA LYS A 184 -29.30 12.76 -0.43
C LYS A 184 -30.09 11.49 -0.79
N GLY A 185 -29.64 10.35 -0.25
CA GLY A 185 -30.19 9.03 -0.56
C GLY A 185 -29.34 8.22 -1.55
N ASP A 186 -28.38 8.84 -2.24
CA ASP A 186 -27.41 8.11 -3.06
C ASP A 186 -26.53 7.21 -2.17
N GLN A 187 -26.28 5.99 -2.63
CA GLN A 187 -25.41 5.04 -1.95
C GLN A 187 -23.96 5.28 -2.37
N VAL A 188 -23.07 5.28 -1.38
CA VAL A 188 -21.62 5.36 -1.58
C VAL A 188 -20.93 4.24 -0.84
N ALA A 189 -19.83 3.73 -1.42
CA ALA A 189 -19.01 2.75 -0.74
C ALA A 189 -18.10 3.44 0.29
N VAL A 190 -18.01 2.83 1.48
CA VAL A 190 -17.13 3.29 2.56
C VAL A 190 -16.26 2.12 2.97
N HIS A 191 -14.95 2.34 3.07
CA HIS A 191 -14.04 1.32 3.57
C HIS A 191 -14.37 1.01 5.03
N PRO A 192 -14.54 -0.26 5.43
CA PRO A 192 -15.07 -0.64 6.74
C PRO A 192 -14.15 -0.25 7.90
N PHE A 193 -12.84 -0.15 7.65
CA PHE A 193 -11.84 0.22 8.66
C PHE A 193 -11.28 1.61 8.41
N GLN A 194 -11.49 2.54 9.34
CA GLN A 194 -11.05 3.93 9.22
C GLN A 194 -9.65 4.17 9.82
N GLY A 195 -9.05 3.18 10.47
CA GLY A 195 -7.79 3.33 11.19
C GLY A 195 -7.94 4.07 12.52
N PHE A 196 -6.80 4.18 13.22
CA PHE A 196 -6.68 4.91 14.48
C PHE A 196 -5.80 6.15 14.28
N PRO A 197 -6.04 7.27 14.97
CA PRO A 197 -5.11 8.38 14.97
C PRO A 197 -3.69 7.91 15.31
N HIS A 198 -2.69 8.40 14.58
CA HIS A 198 -1.30 8.12 14.92
C HIS A 198 -0.93 8.83 16.23
N GLU A 199 -0.69 8.04 17.26
CA GLU A 199 -0.21 8.50 18.57
C GLU A 199 1.25 8.03 18.75
N PRO A 200 2.16 8.90 19.22
CA PRO A 200 3.55 8.51 19.44
C PRO A 200 3.63 7.37 20.48
N PRO A 201 4.36 6.28 20.21
CA PRO A 201 4.57 5.22 21.18
C PRO A 201 5.35 5.72 22.42
N PRO A 202 5.18 5.08 23.59
CA PRO A 202 5.94 5.44 24.78
C PRO A 202 7.43 5.12 24.61
N SER A 203 8.29 5.83 25.33
CA SER A 203 9.70 5.45 25.47
C SER A 203 9.80 4.18 26.31
N LEU A 204 9.81 3.02 25.65
CA LEU A 204 9.77 1.71 26.29
C LEU A 204 10.62 0.71 25.50
N THR A 205 11.65 0.18 26.16
CA THR A 205 12.47 -0.91 25.64
C THR A 205 11.72 -2.24 25.78
N LEU A 206 11.26 -2.80 24.66
CA LEU A 206 10.59 -4.11 24.61
C LEU A 206 11.58 -5.28 24.74
N LEU A 207 12.76 -5.13 24.13
CA LEU A 207 13.84 -6.12 24.19
C LEU A 207 15.20 -5.43 24.14
N SER A 208 15.94 -5.44 25.25
CA SER A 208 17.32 -4.93 25.30
C SER A 208 18.31 -5.92 24.70
N GLU A 209 19.49 -5.44 24.32
CA GLU A 209 20.57 -6.30 23.80
C GLU A 209 21.01 -7.33 24.85
N GLU A 210 21.14 -6.94 26.11
CA GLU A 210 21.56 -7.80 27.22
C GLU A 210 20.54 -8.91 27.46
N ARG A 211 19.24 -8.55 27.48
CA ARG A 211 18.16 -9.54 27.62
C ARG A 211 18.13 -10.50 26.43
N ALA A 212 18.34 -9.98 25.21
CA ALA A 212 18.39 -10.81 24.02
C ALA A 212 19.58 -11.79 24.05
N GLN A 213 20.77 -11.33 24.45
CA GLN A 213 21.96 -12.16 24.58
C GLN A 213 21.76 -13.26 25.64
N ALA A 214 21.27 -12.89 26.83
CA ALA A 214 21.01 -13.84 27.91
C ALA A 214 20.00 -14.92 27.49
N LEU A 215 18.91 -14.50 26.84
CA LEU A 215 17.90 -15.44 26.33
C LEU A 215 18.46 -16.32 25.19
N GLY A 216 19.28 -15.74 24.31
CA GLY A 216 19.94 -16.49 23.25
C GLY A 216 20.84 -17.60 23.79
N LEU A 217 21.63 -17.32 24.82
CA LEU A 217 22.43 -18.33 25.51
C LEU A 217 21.55 -19.42 26.14
N ALA A 218 20.49 -19.04 26.87
CA ALA A 218 19.56 -19.97 27.51
C ALA A 218 18.83 -20.88 26.50
N LEU A 219 18.53 -20.37 25.30
CA LEU A 219 17.87 -21.12 24.23
C LEU A 219 18.83 -22.01 23.42
N GLY A 220 20.15 -21.91 23.63
CA GLY A 220 21.18 -22.57 22.83
C GLY A 220 21.45 -21.89 21.48
N PHE A 221 21.11 -20.61 21.35
CA PHE A 221 21.26 -19.76 20.18
C PHE A 221 22.20 -18.57 20.44
N PRO A 222 23.49 -18.78 20.74
CA PRO A 222 24.41 -17.74 21.22
C PRO A 222 24.56 -16.55 20.25
N ARG A 223 24.45 -16.81 18.94
CA ARG A 223 24.57 -15.81 17.86
C ARG A 223 23.26 -15.11 17.47
N ALA A 224 22.13 -15.50 18.06
CA ALA A 224 20.82 -15.01 17.61
C ALA A 224 20.62 -13.52 17.91
N ALA A 225 21.11 -13.03 19.05
CA ALA A 225 21.06 -11.61 19.39
C ALA A 225 21.89 -10.77 18.40
N ASP A 226 23.08 -11.23 18.03
CA ASP A 226 23.93 -10.53 17.05
C ASP A 226 23.24 -10.39 15.70
N VAL A 227 22.55 -11.44 15.23
CA VAL A 227 21.79 -11.39 13.97
C VAL A 227 20.61 -10.41 14.05
N LEU A 228 19.95 -10.30 15.21
CA LEU A 228 18.90 -9.28 15.39
C LEU A 228 19.50 -7.86 15.37
N LYS A 229 20.68 -7.67 15.96
CA LYS A 229 21.40 -6.40 15.92
C LYS A 229 21.85 -6.01 14.51
N GLU A 230 22.40 -6.96 13.76
CA GLU A 230 22.77 -6.77 12.33
C GLU A 230 21.56 -6.39 11.46
N LYS A 231 20.35 -6.85 11.84
CA LYS A 231 19.08 -6.50 11.19
C LYS A 231 18.46 -5.20 11.71
N GLY A 232 19.11 -4.52 12.66
CA GLY A 232 18.59 -3.30 13.29
C GLY A 232 17.39 -3.53 14.21
N LEU A 233 17.11 -4.77 14.62
CA LEU A 233 15.97 -5.12 15.48
C LEU A 233 16.28 -5.08 16.98
N LEU A 234 17.51 -4.70 17.36
CA LEU A 234 17.94 -4.52 18.74
C LEU A 234 18.72 -3.21 18.93
N PRO A 235 18.54 -2.51 20.07
CA PRO A 235 17.50 -2.75 21.06
C PRO A 235 16.10 -2.46 20.47
N LEU A 236 15.12 -3.30 20.77
CA LEU A 236 13.76 -3.11 20.26
C LEU A 236 13.00 -2.14 21.15
N GLN A 237 12.75 -0.94 20.63
CA GLN A 237 11.94 0.10 21.28
C GLN A 237 10.48 0.04 20.80
N ALA A 238 9.56 0.62 21.58
CA ALA A 238 8.15 0.67 21.23
C ALA A 238 7.83 1.61 20.04
N ASP A 239 8.73 2.53 19.70
CA ASP A 239 8.66 3.42 18.53
C ASP A 239 9.39 2.86 17.29
N HIS A 240 9.89 1.62 17.38
CA HIS A 240 10.64 1.01 16.29
C HIS A 240 9.78 0.87 15.01
N PRO A 241 10.26 1.27 13.81
CA PRO A 241 9.47 1.31 12.57
C PRO A 241 9.02 -0.06 12.06
N HIS A 242 9.57 -1.15 12.62
CA HIS A 242 9.15 -2.52 12.31
C HIS A 242 8.27 -3.17 13.38
N LEU A 243 7.96 -2.48 14.48
CA LEU A 243 7.06 -3.00 15.51
C LEU A 243 5.68 -3.41 14.95
N PRO A 244 5.05 -2.68 14.01
CA PRO A 244 3.78 -3.11 13.42
C PRO A 244 3.83 -4.50 12.78
N ALA A 245 4.87 -4.78 11.99
CA ALA A 245 5.08 -6.09 11.36
C ALA A 245 5.34 -7.19 12.40
N ILE A 246 6.12 -6.89 13.45
CA ILE A 246 6.34 -7.81 14.57
C ILE A 246 5.02 -8.13 15.29
N LEU A 247 4.19 -7.12 15.54
CA LEU A 247 2.89 -7.29 16.20
C LEU A 247 1.92 -8.13 15.37
N ARG A 248 1.85 -7.91 14.05
CA ARG A 248 1.07 -8.75 13.14
C ARG A 248 1.54 -10.20 13.19
N LEU A 249 2.85 -10.46 13.11
CA LEU A 249 3.39 -11.82 13.21
C LEU A 249 3.13 -12.47 14.57
N LEU A 250 3.25 -11.71 15.67
CA LEU A 250 2.91 -12.20 17.02
C LEU A 250 1.43 -12.55 17.14
N GLY A 251 0.54 -11.67 16.68
CA GLY A 251 -0.90 -11.88 16.68
C GLY A 251 -1.30 -13.10 15.87
N TYR A 252 -0.78 -13.21 14.63
CA TYR A 252 -0.99 -14.37 13.77
C TYR A 252 -0.51 -15.65 14.44
N ALA A 253 0.73 -15.65 14.94
CA ALA A 253 1.34 -16.83 15.53
C ALA A 253 0.61 -17.27 16.81
N LEU A 254 0.05 -16.34 17.57
CA LEU A 254 -0.78 -16.62 18.73
C LEU A 254 -2.15 -17.19 18.36
N GLY A 255 -2.74 -16.77 17.25
CA GLY A 255 -3.92 -17.40 16.66
C GLY A 255 -3.60 -18.78 16.07
N ASP A 256 -3.13 -18.81 14.83
CA ASP A 256 -2.96 -20.02 14.03
C ASP A 256 -1.50 -20.28 13.63
N GLY A 257 -0.56 -20.03 14.54
CA GLY A 257 0.83 -20.43 14.37
C GLY A 257 1.40 -21.26 15.51
N THR A 258 2.61 -21.79 15.28
CA THR A 258 3.39 -22.51 16.26
C THR A 258 4.86 -22.08 16.18
N LEU A 259 5.45 -21.88 17.35
CA LEU A 259 6.87 -21.64 17.52
C LEU A 259 7.48 -22.88 18.19
N TYR A 260 8.51 -23.49 17.59
CA TYR A 260 9.14 -24.68 18.17
C TYR A 260 10.62 -24.81 17.78
N ARG A 261 11.38 -25.57 18.57
CA ARG A 261 12.76 -25.93 18.25
C ARG A 261 12.85 -27.37 17.76
N SER A 262 13.72 -27.61 16.78
CA SER A 262 14.07 -28.95 16.32
C SER A 262 15.46 -28.97 15.72
N ARG A 263 16.25 -30.01 16.05
CA ARG A 263 17.62 -30.22 15.53
C ARG A 263 18.50 -28.95 15.61
N GLY A 264 18.43 -28.24 16.75
CA GLY A 264 19.20 -27.02 17.01
C GLY A 264 18.77 -25.79 16.21
N ARG A 265 17.60 -25.80 15.55
CA ARG A 265 17.02 -24.64 14.84
C ARG A 265 15.69 -24.23 15.49
N GLY A 266 15.34 -22.96 15.35
CA GLY A 266 14.02 -22.43 15.69
C GLY A 266 13.14 -22.31 14.45
N TYR A 267 11.86 -22.65 14.60
CA TYR A 267 10.88 -22.64 13.53
C TYR A 267 9.65 -21.84 13.94
N LEU A 268 9.19 -21.00 13.02
CA LEU A 268 7.85 -20.42 13.01
C LEU A 268 7.07 -21.08 11.88
N VAL A 269 5.90 -21.63 12.20
CA VAL A 269 4.94 -22.12 11.20
C VAL A 269 3.62 -21.43 11.42
N LEU A 270 3.06 -20.85 10.36
CA LEU A 270 1.76 -20.21 10.35
C LEU A 270 0.82 -21.01 9.45
N TYR A 271 -0.45 -21.11 9.83
CA TYR A 271 -1.50 -21.80 9.08
C TYR A 271 -2.67 -20.82 8.87
N GLY A 272 -3.34 -20.92 7.72
CA GLY A 272 -4.49 -20.07 7.43
C GLY A 272 -4.81 -20.03 5.95
N ASP A 273 -5.53 -19.00 5.54
CA ASP A 273 -5.76 -18.69 4.13
C ASP A 273 -4.47 -18.19 3.46
N GLU A 274 -4.40 -18.35 2.14
CA GLU A 274 -3.21 -18.03 1.36
C GLU A 274 -2.84 -16.55 1.43
N GLU A 275 -3.83 -15.66 1.50
CA GLU A 275 -3.62 -14.21 1.53
C GLU A 275 -2.99 -13.75 2.85
N GLY A 276 -3.55 -14.17 3.99
CA GLY A 276 -2.98 -13.86 5.29
C GLY A 276 -1.56 -14.37 5.46
N LEU A 277 -1.24 -15.52 4.84
CA LEU A 277 0.11 -16.07 4.82
C LEU A 277 1.06 -15.27 3.90
N LEU A 278 0.56 -14.70 2.80
CA LEU A 278 1.35 -13.79 1.96
C LEU A 278 1.64 -12.47 2.66
N GLU A 279 0.67 -11.90 3.40
CA GLU A 279 0.87 -10.73 4.25
C GLU A 279 1.95 -11.00 5.32
N ALA A 280 1.84 -12.13 6.03
CA ALA A 280 2.85 -12.54 7.01
C ALA A 280 4.23 -12.78 6.37
N LYS A 281 4.28 -13.25 5.13
CA LYS A 281 5.53 -13.43 4.39
C LYS A 281 6.20 -12.10 4.06
N GLU A 282 5.42 -11.09 3.67
CA GLU A 282 5.96 -9.75 3.42
C GLU A 282 6.42 -9.08 4.73
N ASP A 283 5.72 -9.31 5.84
CA ASP A 283 6.17 -8.86 7.17
C ASP A 283 7.51 -9.50 7.57
N LEU A 284 7.67 -10.82 7.35
CA LEU A 284 8.94 -11.49 7.59
C LEU A 284 10.05 -10.91 6.72
N LYS A 285 9.76 -10.61 5.46
CA LYS A 285 10.71 -9.99 4.52
C LYS A 285 11.06 -8.56 4.95
N ARG A 286 10.11 -7.75 5.43
CA ARG A 286 10.33 -6.42 6.03
C ARG A 286 11.28 -6.49 7.23
N LEU A 287 11.23 -7.57 8.00
CA LEU A 287 12.17 -7.85 9.10
C LEU A 287 13.50 -8.51 8.64
N GLY A 288 13.69 -8.71 7.34
CA GLY A 288 14.87 -9.34 6.76
C GLY A 288 14.93 -10.87 6.97
N PHE A 289 13.81 -11.53 7.27
CA PHE A 289 13.69 -12.99 7.37
C PHE A 289 13.07 -13.59 6.12
N GLN A 290 13.54 -14.77 5.75
CA GLN A 290 13.00 -15.54 4.62
C GLN A 290 12.06 -16.64 5.12
N ALA A 291 10.98 -16.87 4.37
CA ALA A 291 10.02 -17.92 4.64
C ALA A 291 9.67 -18.68 3.36
N GLY A 292 9.52 -20.00 3.49
CA GLY A 292 9.00 -20.86 2.44
C GLY A 292 7.47 -20.93 2.48
N GLY A 293 6.86 -21.15 1.32
CA GLY A 293 5.41 -21.19 1.13
C GLY A 293 4.82 -19.86 0.63
N PRO A 294 3.48 -19.70 0.66
CA PRO A 294 2.50 -20.63 1.25
C PRO A 294 2.52 -22.02 0.58
N TYR A 295 2.58 -23.08 1.38
CA TYR A 295 2.46 -24.46 0.94
C TYR A 295 1.02 -24.91 1.10
N VAL A 296 0.35 -25.17 -0.01
CA VAL A 296 -1.05 -25.58 -0.06
C VAL A 296 -1.15 -27.10 -0.08
N ARG A 297 -2.00 -27.67 0.78
CA ARG A 297 -2.30 -29.10 0.84
C ARG A 297 -3.81 -29.29 0.94
N VAL A 298 -4.34 -30.20 0.14
CA VAL A 298 -5.74 -30.63 0.23
C VAL A 298 -5.78 -31.90 1.07
N ARG A 299 -6.60 -31.92 2.12
CA ARG A 299 -6.78 -33.10 2.98
C ARG A 299 -8.25 -33.46 3.07
N ASN A 300 -8.50 -34.76 3.04
CA ASN A 300 -9.81 -35.32 3.35
C ASN A 300 -9.84 -35.62 4.85
N HIS A 301 -10.71 -34.93 5.57
CA HIS A 301 -10.95 -35.16 6.98
C HIS A 301 -12.22 -35.97 7.15
N SER A 302 -12.21 -36.92 8.08
CA SER A 302 -13.42 -37.58 8.57
C SER A 302 -13.54 -37.29 10.06
N PHE A 303 -14.61 -36.60 10.45
CA PHE A 303 -14.90 -36.32 11.84
C PHE A 303 -16.37 -36.61 12.14
N ARG A 304 -16.63 -37.47 13.13
CA ARG A 304 -17.98 -37.90 13.54
C ARG A 304 -18.87 -38.35 12.37
N GLY A 305 -18.31 -39.11 11.43
CA GLY A 305 -19.04 -39.66 10.28
C GLY A 305 -19.29 -38.68 9.13
N ARG A 306 -18.85 -37.42 9.23
CA ARG A 306 -18.86 -36.46 8.12
C ARG A 306 -17.49 -36.39 7.49
N THR A 307 -17.42 -36.58 6.18
CA THR A 307 -16.23 -36.36 5.37
C THR A 307 -16.27 -34.98 4.75
N PHE A 308 -15.22 -34.20 4.95
CA PHE A 308 -15.05 -32.90 4.29
C PHE A 308 -13.62 -32.76 3.77
N THR A 309 -13.50 -32.08 2.64
CA THR A 309 -12.22 -31.77 2.02
C THR A 309 -11.82 -30.37 2.48
N TYR A 310 -10.65 -30.25 3.10
CA TYR A 310 -10.12 -28.99 3.60
C TYR A 310 -8.82 -28.62 2.88
N ARG A 311 -8.74 -27.39 2.39
CA ARG A 311 -7.53 -26.81 1.81
C ARG A 311 -6.78 -26.09 2.93
N GLU A 312 -5.66 -26.67 3.36
CA GLU A 312 -4.77 -26.12 4.37
C GLU A 312 -3.60 -25.42 3.66
N ALA A 313 -3.35 -24.14 3.94
CA ALA A 313 -2.13 -23.46 3.53
C ALA A 313 -1.22 -23.21 4.74
N SER A 314 0.09 -23.22 4.53
CA SER A 314 1.07 -22.99 5.60
C SER A 314 2.29 -22.20 5.14
N LEU A 315 2.80 -21.32 6.00
CA LEU A 315 4.04 -20.59 5.81
C LEU A 315 5.07 -21.06 6.83
N LYS A 316 6.33 -21.26 6.42
CA LYS A 316 7.39 -21.75 7.32
C LYS A 316 8.64 -20.89 7.25
N ALA A 317 9.05 -20.35 8.40
CA ALA A 317 10.33 -19.66 8.57
C ALA A 317 11.24 -20.44 9.54
N SER A 318 12.53 -20.52 9.21
CA SER A 318 13.54 -21.23 10.01
C SER A 318 14.65 -20.25 10.37
N SER A 319 14.60 -19.66 11.56
CA SER A 319 15.60 -18.72 12.05
C SER A 319 15.68 -18.73 13.56
N ARG A 320 16.90 -18.86 14.10
CA ARG A 320 17.18 -18.77 15.55
C ARG A 320 16.91 -17.36 16.09
N ALA A 321 17.24 -16.34 15.30
CA ALA A 321 17.01 -14.94 15.62
C ALA A 321 15.52 -14.59 15.65
N LEU A 322 14.75 -15.04 14.64
CA LEU A 322 13.30 -14.84 14.62
C LEU A 322 12.63 -15.55 15.80
N PHE A 323 13.05 -16.79 16.08
CA PHE A 323 12.57 -17.53 17.25
C PHE A 323 12.83 -16.75 18.53
N LEU A 324 14.06 -16.29 18.75
CA LEU A 324 14.44 -15.52 19.94
C LEU A 324 13.57 -14.27 20.07
N LEU A 325 13.40 -13.51 18.99
CA LEU A 325 12.60 -12.29 18.97
C LEU A 325 11.15 -12.56 19.42
N LEU A 326 10.45 -13.48 18.75
CA LEU A 326 9.04 -13.76 19.05
C LEU A 326 8.87 -14.36 20.44
N HIS A 327 9.79 -15.24 20.85
CA HIS A 327 9.78 -15.82 22.19
C HIS A 327 10.01 -14.78 23.29
N ALA A 328 10.97 -13.87 23.09
CA ALA A 328 11.24 -12.78 24.04
C ALA A 328 10.05 -11.83 24.19
N LEU A 329 9.25 -11.68 23.13
CA LEU A 329 8.03 -10.90 23.08
C LEU A 329 6.78 -11.68 23.53
N GLY A 330 6.95 -12.89 24.07
CA GLY A 330 5.88 -13.62 24.76
C GLY A 330 5.16 -14.67 23.93
N LEU A 331 5.64 -15.02 22.74
CA LEU A 331 5.12 -16.19 22.00
C LEU A 331 5.60 -17.48 22.68
N PRO A 332 4.71 -18.35 23.20
CA PRO A 332 5.11 -19.58 23.86
C PRO A 332 5.74 -20.58 22.87
N GLU A 333 6.74 -21.33 23.36
CA GLU A 333 7.31 -22.47 22.64
C GLU A 333 6.40 -23.70 22.80
N GLY A 334 6.10 -24.40 21.70
CA GLY A 334 5.40 -25.69 21.73
C GLY A 334 3.87 -25.60 21.66
N PRO A 335 3.15 -26.61 22.19
CA PRO A 335 1.70 -26.72 22.04
C PRO A 335 0.94 -25.71 22.91
N LYS A 336 0.47 -24.62 22.29
CA LYS A 336 -0.28 -23.53 22.96
C LYS A 336 -1.50 -24.01 23.76
N ALA A 337 -2.20 -25.05 23.29
CA ALA A 337 -3.37 -25.61 23.97
C ALA A 337 -3.05 -26.31 25.31
N GLN A 338 -1.78 -26.64 25.54
CA GLN A 338 -1.32 -27.35 26.75
C GLN A 338 -0.43 -26.46 27.63
N THR A 339 -0.12 -25.25 27.17
CA THR A 339 0.77 -24.32 27.85
C THR A 339 -0.03 -23.11 28.32
N ALA A 340 -0.09 -22.87 29.63
CA ALA A 340 -0.61 -21.61 30.14
C ALA A 340 0.35 -20.48 29.72
N PHE A 341 -0.18 -19.45 29.06
CA PHE A 341 0.57 -18.25 28.72
C PHE A 341 -0.29 -17.01 28.97
N ALA A 342 0.37 -15.90 29.27
CA ALA A 342 -0.26 -14.60 29.40
C ALA A 342 0.22 -13.69 28.26
N LEU A 343 -0.65 -12.78 27.82
CA LEU A 343 -0.21 -11.73 26.92
C LEU A 343 0.79 -10.82 27.64
N PRO A 344 1.88 -10.39 26.98
CA PRO A 344 2.82 -9.45 27.56
C PRO A 344 2.14 -8.17 28.05
N HIS A 345 2.42 -7.77 29.28
CA HIS A 345 1.78 -6.61 29.92
C HIS A 345 1.98 -5.32 29.12
N TRP A 346 3.13 -5.16 28.45
CA TRP A 346 3.44 -3.98 27.63
C TRP A 346 2.48 -3.77 26.46
N LEU A 347 1.82 -4.82 25.94
CA LEU A 347 0.81 -4.71 24.87
C LEU A 347 -0.37 -3.83 25.29
N PHE A 348 -0.66 -3.74 26.59
CA PHE A 348 -1.77 -2.93 27.11
C PHE A 348 -1.42 -1.43 27.20
N PHE A 349 -0.14 -1.06 27.13
CA PHE A 349 0.34 0.33 27.27
C PHE A 349 0.74 0.98 25.94
N ILE A 350 0.80 0.23 24.85
CA ILE A 350 1.04 0.79 23.52
C ILE A 350 -0.23 1.46 22.94
N PRO A 351 -0.08 2.44 22.05
CA PRO A 351 -1.17 3.08 21.30
C PRO A 351 -2.15 2.11 20.63
N ALA A 352 -3.39 2.57 20.44
CA ALA A 352 -4.45 1.78 19.81
C ALA A 352 -4.09 1.30 18.39
N TRP A 353 -3.39 2.12 17.61
CA TRP A 353 -2.97 1.76 16.26
C TRP A 353 -1.94 0.61 16.25
N LEU A 354 -1.04 0.54 17.23
CA LEU A 354 -0.13 -0.60 17.39
C LEU A 354 -0.89 -1.85 17.83
N LYS A 355 -1.82 -1.72 18.80
CA LYS A 355 -2.70 -2.83 19.21
C LYS A 355 -3.51 -3.38 18.05
N ALA A 356 -3.97 -2.52 17.14
CA ALA A 356 -4.71 -2.92 15.94
C ALA A 356 -3.89 -3.84 15.04
N ASN A 357 -2.58 -3.61 14.91
CA ASN A 357 -1.68 -4.51 14.17
C ASN A 357 -1.57 -5.90 14.81
N PHE A 358 -1.55 -5.96 16.15
CA PHE A 358 -1.58 -7.25 16.86
C PHE A 358 -2.89 -8.00 16.63
N LEU A 359 -4.03 -7.29 16.64
CA LEU A 359 -5.34 -7.91 16.51
C LEU A 359 -5.73 -8.23 15.06
N SER A 360 -5.23 -7.49 14.08
CA SER A 360 -5.61 -7.66 12.66
C SER A 360 -5.17 -8.98 12.06
N ALA A 361 -4.16 -9.61 12.63
CA ALA A 361 -3.59 -10.85 12.14
C ALA A 361 -4.26 -12.10 12.71
N ASN A 362 -5.29 -11.94 13.55
CA ASN A 362 -6.02 -13.07 14.10
C ASN A 362 -7.06 -13.57 13.08
N PRO A 363 -6.97 -14.83 12.60
CA PRO A 363 -7.92 -15.41 11.63
C PRO A 363 -9.38 -15.48 12.12
N LEU A 364 -9.65 -15.26 13.41
CA LEU A 364 -11.02 -14.99 13.90
C LEU A 364 -11.65 -13.74 13.25
N SER A 365 -10.83 -12.79 12.77
CA SER A 365 -11.31 -11.64 12.00
C SER A 365 -11.65 -11.99 10.55
N CYS A 366 -11.02 -13.01 9.96
CA CYS A 366 -11.33 -13.51 8.61
C CYS A 366 -12.64 -14.33 8.59
N GLN A 367 -13.00 -14.99 9.69
CA GLN A 367 -14.24 -15.78 9.77
C GLN A 367 -15.54 -14.95 9.81
N HIS A 368 -15.46 -13.64 10.05
CA HIS A 368 -16.63 -12.76 10.09
C HIS A 368 -16.91 -12.04 8.75
N GLY A 369 -16.10 -12.28 7.70
CA GLY A 369 -16.15 -11.53 6.44
C GLY A 369 -16.71 -12.28 5.22
N SER A 370 -16.99 -13.58 5.33
CA SER A 370 -17.56 -14.35 4.23
C SER A 370 -18.90 -14.97 4.65
N PRO A 371 -20.06 -14.41 4.22
CA PRO A 371 -21.25 -15.23 4.17
C PRO A 371 -20.95 -16.31 3.13
N SER A 372 -20.82 -17.56 3.57
CA SER A 372 -20.89 -18.70 2.67
C SER A 372 -22.25 -18.60 1.97
N SER A 373 -22.25 -18.13 0.73
CA SER A 373 -23.39 -18.27 -0.17
C SER A 373 -23.43 -19.74 -0.59
N ASP A 374 -24.05 -20.57 0.24
CA ASP A 374 -24.70 -21.78 -0.24
C ASP A 374 -26.19 -21.47 -0.40
N PRO A 375 -26.68 -21.19 -1.62
CA PRO A 375 -28.09 -21.25 -1.92
C PRO A 375 -28.40 -22.63 -2.49
N ALA A 376 -28.54 -23.66 -1.63
CA ALA A 376 -29.14 -24.93 -2.01
C ALA A 376 -29.40 -25.81 -0.78
N ASP A 377 -30.60 -25.75 -0.21
CA ASP A 377 -31.66 -26.76 -0.45
C ASP A 377 -32.88 -26.45 0.45
N PRO A 378 -34.11 -26.82 0.02
CA PRO A 378 -35.39 -26.30 0.53
C PRO A 378 -35.77 -26.71 1.96
#